data_AF-A0A2S8RXF0-F1
#
_entry.id   AF-A0A2S8RXF0-F1
#
_cell.length_a   1.000
_cell.length_b   1.000
_cell.length_c   1.000
_cell.angle_alpha   90.00
_cell.angle_beta   90.00
_cell.angle_gamma   90.00
#
_symmetry.space_group_name_H-M   'P 1'
#
loop_
_entity.id
_entity.type
_entity.pdbx_description
1 polymer ?
#
loop_
_entity_poly.entity_id
_entity_poly.type
_entity_poly.pdbx_seq_one_letter_code
_entity_poly.pdbx_strand_id
1 'polypeptide(L)'
;MAERYPALYKDFEVHPLVFSRAFDKFDGHKRHAEGYDVAVRVCRPGALSGSTASRVFRLVLPSTFSDFGVAKRSASQYGADIIDGKVEGATVQDL
;
A
#
# COMPACT_ATOMS: atom_id res chain seq x y z
N MET A 1 -4.76 4.79 20.93
CA MET A 1 -3.31 4.77 20.70
C MET A 1 -3.10 4.73 19.20
N ALA A 2 -2.86 5.87 18.55
CA ALA A 2 -2.76 5.94 17.09
C ALA A 2 -1.39 5.38 16.67
N GLU A 3 -1.37 4.21 16.02
CA GLU A 3 -0.16 3.66 15.41
C GLU A 3 0.46 4.72 14.48
N ARG A 4 1.58 5.28 14.93
CA ARG A 4 2.42 6.19 14.16
C ARG A 4 3.06 5.37 13.05
N TYR A 5 2.51 5.51 11.85
CA TYR A 5 3.24 5.11 10.64
C TYR A 5 4.34 6.14 10.39
N PRO A 6 5.53 5.72 9.90
CA PRO A 6 5.86 4.41 9.34
C PRO A 6 6.03 3.28 10.35
N ALA A 7 5.61 2.07 9.96
CA ALA A 7 6.00 0.86 10.67
C ALA A 7 7.41 0.47 10.20
N LEU A 8 8.36 0.35 11.13
CA LEU A 8 9.68 -0.20 10.84
C LEU A 8 9.60 -1.73 10.82
N TYR A 9 9.99 -2.34 9.71
CA TYR A 9 9.96 -3.78 9.51
C TYR A 9 11.26 -4.24 8.84
N LYS A 10 12.05 -5.07 9.54
CA LYS A 10 13.33 -5.65 9.05
C LYS A 10 14.21 -4.62 8.32
N ASP A 11 14.48 -3.49 8.97
CA ASP A 11 15.32 -2.41 8.42
C ASP A 11 14.72 -1.64 7.23
N PHE A 12 13.40 -1.70 7.04
CA PHE A 12 12.66 -0.87 6.10
C PHE A 12 11.52 -0.11 6.78
N GLU A 13 11.23 1.08 6.28
CA GLU A 13 10.07 1.87 6.65
C GLU A 13 8.90 1.55 5.71
N VAL A 14 7.80 1.09 6.30
CA VAL A 14 6.56 0.76 5.60
C VAL A 14 5.54 1.87 5.82
N HIS A 15 5.19 2.57 4.74
CA HIS A 15 4.16 3.60 4.74
C HIS A 15 2.93 3.12 3.96
N PRO A 16 1.84 2.75 4.64
CA PRO A 16 0.59 2.44 3.96
C PRO A 16 -0.03 3.72 3.38
N LEU A 17 -0.42 3.64 2.12
CA LEU A 17 -1.09 4.69 1.37
C LEU A 17 -2.47 4.18 0.97
N VAL A 18 -3.52 4.84 1.43
CA VAL A 18 -4.91 4.44 1.13
C VAL A 18 -5.55 5.57 0.35
N PHE A 19 -6.12 5.25 -0.80
CA PHE A 19 -6.75 6.20 -1.71
C PHE A 19 -8.20 5.82 -1.90
N SER A 20 -9.12 6.78 -1.72
CA SER A 20 -10.52 6.58 -2.06
C SER A 20 -10.69 6.60 -3.58
N ARG A 21 -11.22 5.52 -4.13
CA ARG A 21 -11.68 5.44 -5.52
C ARG A 21 -13.16 5.82 -5.54
N ALA A 22 -13.43 7.09 -5.80
CA ALA A 22 -14.77 7.56 -6.08
C ALA A 22 -15.13 7.17 -7.52
N PHE A 23 -16.26 6.48 -7.70
CA PHE A 23 -16.78 6.21 -9.03
C PHE A 23 -17.65 7.40 -9.46
N ASP A 24 -17.40 7.89 -10.68
CA ASP A 24 -18.22 8.96 -11.25
C ASP A 24 -19.55 8.36 -11.72
N LYS A 25 -20.66 8.87 -11.19
CA LYS A 25 -22.01 8.28 -11.27
C LYS A 25 -22.59 8.17 -12.69
N PHE A 26 -21.84 8.56 -13.71
CA PHE A 26 -22.31 8.63 -15.09
C PHE A 26 -22.41 7.26 -15.80
N ASP A 27 -21.74 6.21 -15.28
CA ASP A 27 -21.75 4.86 -15.87
C ASP A 27 -22.50 3.88 -14.95
N GLY A 28 -23.82 3.77 -15.16
CA GLY A 28 -24.81 3.17 -14.25
C GLY A 28 -24.74 1.65 -13.98
N HIS A 29 -23.59 0.99 -14.08
CA HIS A 29 -23.52 -0.47 -14.02
C HIS A 29 -22.43 -1.11 -13.15
N LYS A 30 -21.75 -0.40 -12.23
CA LYS A 30 -20.81 -1.08 -11.29
C LYS A 30 -20.76 -0.43 -9.89
N ARG A 31 -21.75 -0.72 -9.03
CA ARG A 31 -21.69 -0.45 -7.58
C ARG A 31 -20.45 -1.06 -6.88
N HIS A 32 -19.83 -2.07 -7.52
CA HIS A 32 -18.65 -2.77 -7.01
C HIS A 32 -17.32 -2.05 -7.29
N ALA A 33 -17.34 -0.88 -7.92
CA ALA A 33 -16.14 -0.12 -8.25
C ALA A 33 -15.83 1.02 -7.25
N GLU A 34 -16.76 1.32 -6.34
CA GLU A 34 -16.54 2.28 -5.24
C GLU A 34 -15.80 1.59 -4.09
N GLY A 35 -14.76 2.23 -3.56
CA GLY A 35 -14.02 1.71 -2.41
C GLY A 35 -12.64 2.34 -2.26
N TYR A 36 -11.75 1.66 -1.56
CA TYR A 36 -10.41 2.12 -1.27
C TYR A 36 -9.39 1.26 -2.02
N ASP A 37 -8.60 1.92 -2.85
CA ASP A 37 -7.36 1.36 -3.39
C ASP A 37 -6.24 1.56 -2.37
N VAL A 38 -5.26 0.66 -2.39
CA VAL A 38 -4.13 0.73 -1.48
C VAL A 38 -2.82 0.59 -2.20
N ALA A 39 -1.83 1.30 -1.69
CA ALA A 39 -0.45 1.14 -2.03
C ALA A 39 0.38 1.16 -0.76
N VAL A 40 1.61 0.73 -0.87
CA VAL A 40 2.58 0.80 0.21
C VAL A 40 3.87 1.38 -0.34
N ARG A 41 4.41 2.38 0.34
CA ARG A 41 5.75 2.87 0.07
C ARG A 41 6.71 2.19 1.03
N VAL A 42 7.69 1.49 0.50
CA VAL A 42 8.78 0.89 1.26
C VAL A 42 10.04 1.72 1.01
N CYS A 43 10.70 2.15 2.08
CA CYS A 43 11.93 2.94 2.03
C CYS A 43 12.96 2.33 2.96
N ARG A 44 14.26 2.55 2.72
CA ARG A 44 15.25 2.37 3.79
C ARG A 44 15.11 3.47 4.85
N PRO A 45 15.29 3.17 6.13
CA PRO A 45 15.26 4.17 7.20
C PRO A 45 16.34 5.23 6.94
N GLY A 46 15.93 6.50 6.97
CA GLY A 46 16.79 7.63 6.62
C GLY A 46 16.89 7.93 5.12
N ALA A 47 16.23 7.16 4.24
CA ALA A 47 16.11 7.52 2.83
C ALA A 47 15.16 8.72 2.66
N LEU A 48 15.67 9.79 2.05
CA LEU A 48 14.86 10.95 1.71
C LEU A 48 13.84 10.59 0.61
N SER A 49 12.62 11.11 0.75
CA SER A 49 11.54 10.92 -0.23
C SER A 49 12.00 11.39 -1.62
N GLY A 50 12.12 10.46 -2.58
CA GLY A 50 12.62 10.74 -3.93
C GLY A 50 14.01 10.17 -4.23
N SER A 51 14.68 9.56 -3.25
CA SER A 51 15.90 8.80 -3.49
C SER A 51 15.59 7.40 -4.05
N THR A 52 16.52 6.83 -4.82
CA THR A 52 16.46 5.45 -5.34
C THR A 52 16.21 4.40 -4.24
N ALA A 53 16.46 4.76 -2.97
CA ALA A 53 16.22 3.96 -1.78
C ALA A 53 14.75 3.91 -1.30
N SER A 54 13.78 4.28 -2.15
CA SER A 54 12.34 4.14 -1.86
C SER A 54 11.56 3.65 -3.09
N ARG A 55 10.56 2.79 -2.87
CA ARG A 55 9.71 2.25 -3.94
C ARG A 55 8.26 2.16 -3.46
N VAL A 56 7.34 2.49 -4.36
CA VAL A 56 5.90 2.40 -4.11
C VAL A 56 5.36 1.18 -4.84
N PHE A 57 4.69 0.31 -4.09
CA PHE A 57 4.02 -0.87 -4.60
C PHE A 57 2.52 -0.68 -4.46
N ARG A 58 1.81 -0.63 -5.59
CA ARG A 58 0.35 -0.61 -5.58
C ARG A 58 -0.17 -2.04 -5.43
N LEU A 59 -1.11 -2.24 -4.52
CA LEU A 59 -1.81 -3.51 -4.41
C LEU A 59 -2.97 -3.49 -5.43
N VAL A 60 -2.78 -4.19 -6.55
CA VAL A 60 -3.80 -4.30 -7.60
C VAL A 60 -4.69 -5.50 -7.27
N LEU A 61 -5.83 -5.22 -6.66
CA LEU A 61 -6.86 -6.22 -6.38
C LEU A 61 -7.96 -6.15 -7.45
N PRO A 62 -8.60 -7.29 -7.78
CA PRO A 62 -9.76 -7.30 -8.67
C PRO A 62 -10.97 -6.56 -8.08
N SER A 63 -10.99 -6.36 -6.75
CA SER A 63 -12.01 -5.63 -6.01
C SER A 63 -11.37 -4.63 -5.05
N THR A 64 -11.96 -3.44 -4.94
CA THR A 64 -11.57 -2.42 -3.96
C THR A 64 -11.98 -2.82 -2.54
N PHE A 65 -11.32 -2.26 -1.54
CA PHE A 65 -11.75 -2.43 -0.15
C PHE A 65 -12.97 -1.56 0.15
N SER A 66 -14.01 -2.11 0.77
CA SER A 66 -15.15 -1.30 1.22
C SER A 66 -14.83 -0.45 2.46
N ASP A 67 -13.84 -0.89 3.26
CA ASP A 67 -13.49 -0.27 4.54
C ASP A 67 -12.06 0.27 4.54
N PHE A 68 -11.90 1.55 4.93
CA PHE A 68 -10.60 2.19 5.09
C PHE A 68 -9.68 1.44 6.08
N GLY A 69 -10.24 0.93 7.19
CA GLY A 69 -9.46 0.19 8.18
C GLY A 69 -8.92 -1.14 7.65
N VAL A 70 -9.71 -1.84 6.82
CA VAL A 70 -9.27 -3.08 6.16
C VAL A 70 -8.24 -2.77 5.09
N ALA A 71 -8.46 -1.71 4.31
CA ALA A 71 -7.52 -1.21 3.30
C ALA A 71 -6.15 -0.91 3.93
N LYS A 72 -6.13 -0.14 5.03
CA LYS A 72 -4.91 0.24 5.75
C LYS A 72 -4.15 -0.95 6.34
N ARG A 73 -4.87 -1.92 6.93
CA ARG A 73 -4.26 -3.16 7.44
C ARG A 73 -3.67 -3.98 6.31
N SER A 74 -4.40 -4.11 5.20
CA SER A 74 -3.93 -4.85 4.02
C SER A 74 -2.70 -4.19 3.42
N ALA A 75 -2.63 -2.86 3.36
CA ALA A 75 -1.44 -2.14 2.91
C ALA A 75 -0.21 -2.40 3.81
N SER A 76 -0.42 -2.42 5.13
CA SER A 76 0.65 -2.71 6.10
C SER A 76 1.15 -4.14 5.95
N GLN A 77 0.24 -5.10 5.85
CA GLN A 77 0.57 -6.52 5.64
C GLN A 77 1.28 -6.73 4.31
N TYR A 78 0.79 -6.11 3.24
CA TYR A 78 1.40 -6.19 1.91
C TYR A 78 2.84 -5.66 1.91
N GLY A 79 3.10 -4.56 2.63
CA GLY A 79 4.46 -4.06 2.82
C GLY A 79 5.40 -5.08 3.48
N ALA A 80 4.92 -5.75 4.55
CA ALA A 80 5.68 -6.81 5.21
C ALA A 80 5.90 -8.02 4.28
N ASP A 81 4.88 -8.40 3.50
CA ASP A 81 4.99 -9.52 2.56
C ASP A 81 5.98 -9.24 1.42
N ILE A 82 6.07 -8.00 0.94
CA ILE A 82 7.08 -7.58 -0.04
C ILE A 82 8.49 -7.69 0.56
N ILE A 83 8.68 -7.21 1.79
CA ILE A 83 9.99 -7.29 2.48
C ILE A 83 10.37 -8.75 2.75
N ASP A 84 9.40 -9.59 3.08
CA ASP A 84 9.58 -11.04 3.21
C ASP A 84 9.82 -11.76 1.87
N GLY A 85 9.66 -11.08 0.73
CA GLY A 85 9.79 -11.69 -0.59
C GLY A 85 8.64 -12.65 -0.96
N LYS A 86 7.48 -12.52 -0.31
CA LYS A 86 6.28 -13.34 -0.57
C LYS A 86 5.45 -12.85 -1.74
N VAL A 87 5.74 -11.65 -2.25
CA VAL A 87 5.00 -11.04 -3.37
C VAL A 87 5.80 -11.19 -4.65
N GLU A 88 5.30 -11.99 -5.57
CA GLU A 88 5.93 -12.17 -6.87
C GLU A 88 5.94 -10.87 -7.67
N GLY A 89 7.12 -10.49 -8.18
CA GLY A 89 7.30 -9.25 -8.95
C GLY A 89 7.46 -7.98 -8.10
N ALA A 90 7.36 -8.06 -6.78
CA ALA A 90 7.64 -6.94 -5.87
C ALA A 90 8.78 -7.30 -4.92
N THR A 91 9.93 -6.65 -5.10
CA THR A 91 11.09 -6.83 -4.23
C THR A 91 11.71 -5.50 -3.84
N VAL A 92 12.23 -5.46 -2.61
CA VAL A 92 12.93 -4.33 -2.02
C VAL A 92 14.38 -4.67 -1.68
N GLN A 93 14.86 -5.86 -2.06
CA GLN A 93 16.25 -6.27 -1.84
C GLN A 93 17.25 -5.45 -2.68
N ASP A 94 16.77 -4.82 -3.75
CA ASP A 94 17.51 -3.92 -4.65
C ASP A 94 17.59 -2.47 -4.11
N LEU A 95 16.75 -2.10 -3.14
CA LEU A 95 16.78 -0.78 -2.48
C LEU A 95 17.90 -0.72 -1.46
#